data_AF-A0A158CKC7-F1
#
_entry.id   AF-A0A158CKC7-F1
#
_cell.length_a   1.000
_cell.length_b   1.000
_cell.length_c   1.000
_cell.angle_alpha   90.00
_cell.angle_beta   90.00
_cell.angle_gamma   90.00
#
_symmetry.space_group_name_H-M   'P 1'
#
loop_
_entity.id
_entity.type
_entity.pdbx_description
1 polymer ?
#
loop_
_entity_poly.entity_id
_entity_poly.type
_entity_poly.pdbx_seq_one_letter_code
_entity_poly.pdbx_strand_id
1 'polypeptide(L)' 'MAPSRKVDLTDSDYAHMRKVIGYIKRHLAQRPHEVEHSHWRYSLMNWGHDPLK' A
#
# COMPACT_ATOMS: atom_id res chain seq x y z
N MET A 1 -2.80 29.96 3.38
CA MET A 1 -2.65 28.51 3.06
C MET A 1 -2.00 28.41 1.70
N ALA A 2 -0.75 27.95 1.63
CA ALA A 2 -0.11 27.71 0.34
C ALA A 2 -0.79 26.51 -0.34
N PRO A 3 -1.09 26.56 -1.65
CA PRO A 3 -1.63 25.41 -2.37
C PRO A 3 -0.66 24.24 -2.26
N SER A 4 -1.19 23.03 -2.10
CA SER A 4 -0.44 21.78 -2.14
C SER A 4 0.44 21.78 -3.40
N ARG A 5 1.76 21.83 -3.21
CA ARG A 5 2.72 21.73 -4.31
C ARG A 5 2.41 20.45 -5.08
N LYS A 6 2.09 20.58 -6.36
CA LYS A 6 2.17 19.45 -7.30
C LYS A 6 3.63 19.04 -7.27
N VAL A 7 3.91 17.87 -6.69
CA VAL A 7 5.25 17.31 -6.70
C VAL A 7 5.44 16.77 -8.10
N ASP A 8 6.44 17.29 -8.83
CA ASP A 8 6.83 16.70 -10.11
C ASP A 8 7.46 15.34 -9.80
N LEU A 9 6.65 14.30 -9.96
CA LEU A 9 7.07 12.93 -9.71
C LEU A 9 8.03 12.51 -10.81
N THR A 10 9.17 11.98 -10.41
CA THR A 10 10.14 11.40 -11.33
C THR A 10 9.72 9.99 -11.73
N ASP A 11 10.30 9.46 -12.81
CA ASP A 11 10.09 8.06 -13.21
C ASP A 11 10.46 7.07 -12.10
N SER A 12 11.43 7.41 -11.25
CA SER A 12 11.82 6.63 -10.08
C SER A 12 10.72 6.60 -9.03
N ASP A 13 10.06 7.74 -8.77
CA ASP A 13 8.91 7.79 -7.87
C ASP A 13 7.77 6.92 -8.39
N TYR A 14 7.49 7.00 -9.70
CA TYR A 14 6.52 6.12 -10.33
C TYR A 14 6.89 4.64 -10.25
N ALA A 15 8.16 4.29 -10.43
CA ALA A 15 8.64 2.92 -10.27
C ALA A 15 8.45 2.42 -8.84
N HIS A 16 8.76 3.27 -7.85
CA HIS A 16 8.55 2.96 -6.44
C HIS A 16 7.06 2.76 -6.12
N MET A 17 6.19 3.68 -6.55
CA MET A 17 4.74 3.55 -6.35
C MET A 17 4.20 2.27 -7.00
N ARG A 18 4.64 1.91 -8.21
CA ARG A 18 4.27 0.64 -8.86
C ARG A 18 4.70 -0.57 -8.03
N LYS A 19 5.88 -0.54 -7.40
CA LYS A 19 6.35 -1.61 -6.51
C LYS A 19 5.45 -1.75 -5.29
N VAL A 20 5.12 -0.64 -4.63
CA VAL A 20 4.22 -0.61 -3.46
C VAL A 20 2.84 -1.16 -3.83
N ILE A 21 2.22 -0.62 -4.88
CA ILE A 21 0.91 -1.07 -5.36
C ILE A 21 0.95 -2.55 -5.74
N GLY A 22 2.01 -2.99 -6.42
CA GLY A 22 2.20 -4.38 -6.80
C GLY A 22 2.29 -5.32 -5.60
N TYR A 23 2.99 -4.91 -4.54
CA TYR A 23 3.06 -5.68 -3.30
C TYR A 23 1.67 -5.82 -2.65
N ILE A 24 0.96 -4.71 -2.47
CA ILE A 24 -0.38 -4.68 -1.87
C ILE A 24 -1.33 -5.60 -2.66
N LYS A 25 -1.39 -5.46 -4.00
CA LYS A 25 -2.26 -6.28 -4.85
C LYS A 25 -1.98 -7.78 -4.72
N ARG A 26 -0.69 -8.18 -4.74
CA ARG A 26 -0.33 -9.60 -4.59
C ARG A 26 -0.63 -10.15 -3.20
N HIS A 27 -0.41 -9.37 -2.15
CA HIS A 27 -0.76 -9.78 -0.79
C HIS A 27 -2.28 -9.85 -0.60
N LEU A 28 -3.05 -8.91 -1.15
CA LEU A 28 -4.51 -8.94 -1.08
C LEU A 28 -5.11 -10.21 -1.69
N ALA A 29 -4.51 -10.73 -2.76
CA ALA A 29 -4.93 -12.00 -3.38
C ALA A 29 -4.72 -13.23 -2.47
N GLN A 30 -3.91 -13.11 -1.41
CA GLN A 30 -3.59 -14.18 -0.45
C GLN A 30 -4.41 -14.04 0.85
N ARG A 31 -5.61 -13.42 0.77
CA ARG A 31 -6.44 -13.11 1.94
C ARG A 31 -6.77 -14.37 2.76
N PRO A 32 -6.44 -14.41 4.06
CA PRO A 32 -6.83 -15.51 4.95
C PRO A 32 -8.30 -15.41 5.35
N HIS A 33 -8.83 -16.49 5.93
CA HIS A 33 -10.20 -16.49 6.49
C HIS A 33 -10.30 -15.60 7.73
N GLU A 34 -9.41 -15.78 8.70
CA GLU A 34 -9.29 -14.93 9.88
C GLU A 34 -8.38 -13.73 9.56
N VAL A 35 -8.95 -12.53 9.56
CA VAL A 35 -8.26 -11.33 9.05
C VAL A 35 -7.81 -10.41 10.18
N GLU A 36 -8.62 -10.24 11.23
CA GLU A 36 -8.52 -9.09 12.14
C GLU A 36 -7.18 -9.01 12.88
N HIS A 37 -6.68 -10.16 13.33
CA HIS A 37 -5.42 -10.28 14.08
C HIS A 37 -4.33 -11.06 13.31
N SER A 38 -4.48 -11.16 11.99
CA SER A 38 -3.57 -11.93 11.15
C SER A 38 -2.25 -11.19 10.88
N HIS A 39 -1.15 -11.95 10.80
CA HIS A 39 0.13 -11.42 10.31
C HIS A 39 0.01 -10.83 8.90
N TRP A 40 -0.91 -11.36 8.10
CA TRP A 40 -1.25 -10.85 6.77
C TRP A 40 -1.73 -9.40 6.81
N ARG A 41 -2.69 -9.08 7.69
CA ARG A 41 -3.22 -7.72 7.86
C ARG A 41 -2.12 -6.79 8.35
N TYR A 42 -1.37 -7.20 9.37
CA TYR A 42 -0.27 -6.37 9.89
C TYR A 42 0.81 -6.10 8.85
N SER A 43 1.11 -7.08 7.99
CA SER A 43 2.04 -6.89 6.87
C SER A 43 1.53 -5.83 5.89
N LEU A 44 0.25 -5.83 5.55
CA LEU A 44 -0.34 -4.79 4.69
C LEU A 44 -0.31 -3.40 5.36
N MET A 45 -0.58 -3.34 6.67
CA MET A 45 -0.55 -2.08 7.43
C MET A 45 0.85 -1.46 7.46
N ASN A 46 1.91 -2.28 7.54
CA ASN A 46 3.29 -1.82 7.43
C ASN A 46 3.61 -1.19 6.06
N TRP A 47 2.83 -1.52 5.02
CA TRP A 47 2.91 -0.92 3.70
C TRP A 47 1.88 0.20 3.47
N GLY A 48 1.23 0.66 4.55
CA GLY A 48 0.27 1.77 4.51
C GLY A 48 -1.12 1.39 4.01
N HIS A 49 -1.47 0.10 4.01
CA HIS A 49 -2.79 -0.39 3.57
C HIS A 49 -3.48 -1.18 4.68
N ASP A 50 -4.63 -0.71 5.18
CA ASP A 50 -5.47 -1.48 6.10
C ASP A 50 -6.66 -2.09 5.32
N PRO A 51 -6.73 -3.41 5.13
CA PRO A 51 -7.78 -4.07 4.35
C PRO A 51 -9.17 -4.11 5.03
N LEU A 52 -9.28 -3.59 6.26
CA LEU A 52 -10.54 -3.43 7.00
C LEU A 52 -11.04 -1.99 7.08
N LYS A 53 -10.41 -1.05 6.34
CA LYS A 53 -10.80 0.36 6.27
C LYS A 53 -11.21 0.78 4.87
#